data_AF-A0AAE6ZFT9-F1
#
_entry.id   AF-A0AAE6ZFT9-F1
#
_cell.length_a   1.000
_cell.length_b   1.000
_cell.length_c   1.000
_cell.angle_alpha   90.00
_cell.angle_beta   90.00
_cell.angle_gamma   90.00
#
_symmetry.space_group_name_H-M   'P 1'
#
loop_
_entity.id
_entity.type
_entity.pdbx_description
1 polymer ?
#
loop_
_entity_poly.entity_id
_entity_poly.type
_entity_poly.pdbx_seq_one_letter_code
_entity_poly.pdbx_strand_id
1 'polypeptide(L)'
;MLIYYLTRSSSTAAISAPDIQVIYVYPETPATGHSLVVDDDYMRRKYGFGMSAYERLTFTAHRHVWELFRESGAPCCMVMQDTAHFITPFPDDDGTMNEVTESSEDWDVLFPFHPPENEGTVPFDPQYLMGYHWGSAAYFISRSGVEKLLGITVIRQPVEEEMLQLSFDGELDVSCMDLGILRFDTDEVQRESRRKALKEGLFGSPAWSPANREKAHSIMQVLSSLASSHTIDLIISDGSLLGQVRHGGIMPWDDDVDLALEKNRFAAFRTCLQENTSLQIGIFHWGTDQVPYAKIWATDGEPIHGYPYTFPFVDIWFYEEQQEEIVFDSGTKYPVQLFHPLEDVCFEGCRFKIPANAPSCLDISYSHWRTKIVVYPWSHRLEQEVFLPLVMDILVDDNGRML
;
A
#
# COMPACT_ATOMS: atom_id res chain seq x y z
N MET A 1 15.36 -23.58 29.12
CA MET A 1 15.15 -22.44 28.20
C MET A 1 14.26 -21.37 28.84
N LEU A 2 14.49 -20.09 28.53
CA LEU A 2 13.66 -18.96 28.97
C LEU A 2 12.76 -18.47 27.83
N ILE A 3 11.46 -18.35 28.07
CA ILE A 3 10.47 -17.78 27.13
C ILE A 3 9.84 -16.55 27.75
N TYR A 4 9.82 -15.45 27.00
CA TYR A 4 8.98 -14.29 27.28
C TYR A 4 7.74 -14.35 26.39
N TYR A 5 6.58 -14.54 27.02
CA TYR A 5 5.31 -14.68 26.33
C TYR A 5 4.52 -13.37 26.39
N LEU A 6 4.44 -12.69 25.25
CA LEU A 6 3.69 -11.47 25.03
C LEU A 6 2.21 -11.82 24.82
N THR A 7 1.37 -11.56 25.81
CA THR A 7 -0.05 -11.89 25.74
C THR A 7 -0.97 -10.72 26.03
N ARG A 8 -2.10 -10.68 25.32
CA ARG A 8 -3.19 -9.73 25.51
C ARG A 8 -4.18 -10.16 26.60
N SER A 9 -4.10 -11.40 27.06
CA SER A 9 -5.05 -11.97 28.03
C SER A 9 -4.36 -12.51 29.27
N SER A 10 -4.93 -12.22 30.44
CA SER A 10 -4.51 -12.85 31.70
C SER A 10 -5.00 -14.31 31.84
N SER A 11 -5.76 -14.83 30.88
CA SER A 11 -6.36 -16.17 30.91
C SER A 11 -5.70 -17.19 29.98
N THR A 12 -4.48 -16.94 29.51
CA THR A 12 -3.77 -17.86 28.61
C THR A 12 -3.46 -19.18 29.29
N ALA A 13 -3.65 -20.28 28.55
CA ALA A 13 -3.28 -21.60 29.02
C ALA A 13 -1.79 -21.62 29.39
N ALA A 14 -1.48 -22.15 30.56
CA ALA A 14 -0.09 -22.20 31.03
C ALA A 14 0.73 -23.10 30.11
N ILE A 15 1.73 -22.52 29.42
CA ILE A 15 2.79 -23.30 28.79
C ILE A 15 3.62 -23.88 29.95
N SER A 16 3.55 -25.19 30.15
CA SER A 16 4.21 -25.89 31.24
C SER A 16 5.01 -27.05 30.68
N ALA A 17 6.34 -26.92 30.69
CA ALA A 17 7.29 -28.00 30.41
C ALA A 17 8.40 -27.99 31.47
N PRO A 18 9.00 -29.14 31.83
CA PRO A 18 9.93 -29.27 32.95
C PRO A 18 11.16 -28.34 32.87
N ASP A 19 11.62 -28.05 31.65
CA ASP A 19 12.86 -27.29 31.39
C ASP A 19 12.61 -25.91 30.76
N ILE A 20 11.36 -25.43 30.81
CA ILE A 20 10.96 -24.15 30.24
C ILE A 20 10.46 -23.22 31.33
N GLN A 21 11.15 -22.10 31.49
CA GLN A 21 10.68 -20.98 32.29
C GLN A 21 9.92 -20.01 31.40
N VAL A 22 8.64 -19.78 31.69
CA VAL A 22 7.80 -18.83 30.94
C VAL A 22 7.54 -17.59 31.81
N ILE A 23 7.87 -16.43 31.27
CA ILE A 23 7.57 -15.11 31.86
C ILE A 23 6.52 -14.44 30.99
N TYR A 24 5.35 -14.17 31.57
CA TYR A 24 4.27 -13.48 30.88
C TYR A 24 4.53 -11.97 30.91
N VAL A 25 4.50 -11.34 29.74
CA VAL A 25 4.68 -9.91 29.55
C VAL A 25 3.44 -9.36 28.86
N TYR A 26 2.88 -8.29 29.42
CA TYR A 26 1.69 -7.64 28.87
C TYR A 26 2.12 -6.39 28.11
N PRO A 27 1.68 -6.17 26.85
CA PRO A 27 2.12 -5.03 26.04
C PRO A 27 1.89 -3.65 26.67
N GLU A 28 0.90 -3.52 27.55
CA GLU A 28 0.61 -2.27 28.27
C GLU A 28 1.60 -1.99 29.43
N THR A 29 2.48 -2.93 29.75
CA THR A 29 3.49 -2.76 30.80
C THR A 29 4.60 -1.85 30.24
N PRO A 30 4.80 -0.63 30.79
CA PRO A 30 5.76 0.30 30.23
C PRO A 30 7.19 -0.21 30.38
N ALA A 31 8.00 -0.07 29.32
CA ALA A 31 9.44 -0.26 29.40
C ALA A 31 10.04 0.71 30.43
N THR A 32 10.91 0.20 31.30
CA THR A 32 11.53 1.01 32.35
C THR A 32 12.85 1.57 31.86
N GLY A 33 12.83 2.77 31.29
CA GLY A 33 14.03 3.55 31.00
C GLY A 33 14.16 3.95 29.53
N HIS A 34 14.32 5.27 29.34
CA HIS A 34 14.43 5.98 28.06
C HIS A 34 13.16 5.97 27.18
N SER A 35 12.62 7.18 26.94
CA SER A 35 11.57 7.37 25.94
C SER A 35 12.17 7.06 24.57
N LEU A 36 11.68 6.01 23.92
CA LEU A 36 11.93 5.82 22.49
C LEU A 36 11.33 7.02 21.74
N VAL A 37 12.08 7.55 20.79
CA VAL A 37 11.56 8.55 19.85
C VAL A 37 10.87 7.79 18.72
N VAL A 38 9.74 8.27 18.23
CA VAL A 38 9.11 7.69 17.05
C VAL A 38 9.29 8.64 15.87
N ASP A 39 9.81 8.12 14.75
CA ASP A 39 9.83 8.82 13.47
C ASP A 39 8.54 8.48 12.70
N ASP A 40 7.52 9.30 12.90
CA ASP A 40 6.19 9.13 12.29
C ASP A 40 6.19 9.24 10.76
N ASP A 41 7.23 9.85 10.20
CA ASP A 41 7.31 10.15 8.78
C ASP A 41 8.10 9.10 8.00
N TYR A 42 8.91 8.27 8.67
CA TYR A 42 9.72 7.25 8.00
C TYR A 42 8.86 6.29 7.16
N MET A 43 7.87 5.65 7.77
CA MET A 43 6.94 4.77 7.05
C MET A 43 6.14 5.53 5.98
N ARG A 44 5.76 6.79 6.24
CA ARG A 44 5.02 7.59 5.24
C ARG A 44 5.85 7.85 3.99
N ARG A 45 7.15 8.15 4.15
CA ARG A 45 8.07 8.33 3.02
C ARG A 45 8.32 7.04 2.26
N LYS A 46 8.41 5.91 2.97
CA LYS A 46 8.75 4.60 2.38
C LYS A 46 7.55 3.92 1.72
N TYR A 47 6.40 3.92 2.39
CA TYR A 47 5.21 3.15 2.01
C TYR A 47 3.96 4.02 1.80
N GLY A 48 3.97 5.33 2.08
CA GLY A 48 2.79 6.20 1.92
C GLY A 48 1.78 6.17 3.09
N PHE A 49 2.01 5.39 4.14
CA PHE A 49 1.20 5.40 5.37
C PHE A 49 2.07 5.30 6.63
N GLY A 50 1.54 5.68 7.79
CA GLY A 50 2.28 5.67 9.05
C GLY A 50 2.21 4.34 9.80
N MET A 51 3.12 4.13 10.76
CA MET A 51 3.03 2.98 11.68
C MET A 51 1.71 3.01 12.47
N SER A 52 1.08 1.84 12.58
CA SER A 52 -0.13 1.69 13.35
C SER A 52 0.12 1.76 14.86
N ALA A 53 -0.91 2.08 15.64
CA ALA A 53 -0.79 2.16 17.10
C ALA A 53 -0.36 0.81 17.71
N TYR A 54 -0.88 -0.29 17.16
CA TYR A 54 -0.51 -1.63 17.58
C TYR A 54 0.96 -1.94 17.34
N GLU A 55 1.52 -1.58 16.18
CA GLU A 55 2.95 -1.83 15.91
C GLU A 55 3.87 -1.10 16.88
N ARG A 56 3.53 0.13 17.27
CA ARG A 56 4.31 0.89 18.27
C ARG A 56 4.25 0.25 19.64
N LEU A 57 3.07 -0.24 20.02
CA LEU A 57 2.85 -0.96 21.27
C LEU A 57 3.66 -2.26 21.28
N THR A 58 3.56 -3.05 20.21
CA THR A 58 4.31 -4.29 20.02
C THR A 58 5.82 -4.04 20.09
N PHE A 59 6.32 -3.02 19.39
CA PHE A 59 7.74 -2.64 19.46
C PHE A 59 8.17 -2.35 20.90
N THR A 60 7.41 -1.55 21.62
CA THR A 60 7.70 -1.19 23.02
C THR A 60 7.66 -2.43 23.93
N ALA A 61 6.75 -3.37 23.68
CA ALA A 61 6.65 -4.61 24.43
C ALA A 61 7.85 -5.54 24.18
N HIS A 62 8.29 -5.69 22.92
CA HIS A 62 9.53 -6.41 22.60
C HIS A 62 10.75 -5.73 23.22
N ARG A 63 10.82 -4.41 23.20
CA ARG A 63 11.88 -3.65 23.87
C ARG A 63 11.94 -3.97 25.37
N HIS A 64 10.79 -3.99 26.04
CA HIS A 64 10.72 -4.33 27.45
C HIS A 64 11.19 -5.77 27.71
N VAL A 65 10.83 -6.71 26.84
CA VAL A 65 11.35 -8.09 26.90
C VAL A 65 12.87 -8.13 26.77
N TRP A 66 13.47 -7.35 25.87
CA TRP A 66 14.93 -7.30 25.73
C TRP A 66 15.61 -6.79 27.02
N GLU A 67 15.01 -5.81 27.69
CA GLU A 67 15.50 -5.28 28.97
C GLU A 67 15.44 -6.34 30.08
N LEU A 68 14.33 -7.07 30.19
CA LEU A 68 14.18 -8.18 31.13
C LEU A 68 15.16 -9.32 30.83
N PHE A 69 15.33 -9.68 29.56
CA PHE A 69 16.27 -10.73 29.16
C PHE A 69 17.72 -10.36 29.46
N ARG A 70 18.10 -9.10 29.26
CA ARG A 70 19.42 -8.62 29.63
C ARG A 70 19.75 -8.92 31.10
N GLU A 71 18.74 -8.95 31.99
CA GLU A 71 18.92 -9.25 33.42
C GLU A 71 18.84 -10.74 33.79
N SER A 72 18.36 -11.63 32.90
CA SER A 72 17.91 -12.99 33.27
C SER A 72 19.00 -14.07 33.46
N GLY A 73 20.28 -13.77 33.22
CA GLY A 73 21.39 -14.74 33.25
C GLY A 73 21.36 -15.86 32.18
N ALA A 74 20.26 -16.09 31.46
CA ALA A 74 20.12 -17.12 30.43
C ALA A 74 20.95 -16.80 29.14
N PRO A 75 21.49 -17.80 28.42
CA PRO A 75 22.32 -17.57 27.21
C PRO A 75 21.53 -17.04 26.01
N CYS A 76 20.30 -17.51 25.84
CA CYS A 76 19.32 -16.98 24.88
C CYS A 76 17.92 -16.99 25.52
N CYS A 77 16.97 -16.30 24.90
CA CYS A 77 15.56 -16.49 25.18
C CYS A 77 14.75 -16.56 23.89
N MET A 78 13.54 -17.11 24.01
CA MET A 78 12.51 -17.00 23.00
C MET A 78 11.56 -15.85 23.38
N VAL A 79 11.23 -14.99 22.43
CA VAL A 79 10.13 -14.05 22.53
C VAL A 79 8.99 -14.60 21.70
N MET A 80 7.79 -14.70 22.28
CA MET A 80 6.64 -15.33 21.62
C MET A 80 5.38 -14.53 21.91
N GLN A 81 4.61 -14.19 20.88
CA GLN A 81 3.31 -13.54 20.99
C GLN A 81 2.19 -14.57 21.11
N ASP A 82 1.00 -14.12 21.49
CA ASP A 82 -0.18 -14.98 21.63
C ASP A 82 -0.78 -15.51 20.31
N THR A 83 -0.19 -15.12 19.18
CA THR A 83 -0.47 -15.65 17.83
C THR A 83 0.48 -16.78 17.43
N ALA A 84 1.51 -17.07 18.21
CA ALA A 84 2.39 -18.20 18.02
C ALA A 84 2.07 -19.31 19.04
N HIS A 85 2.04 -20.55 18.57
CA HIS A 85 1.67 -21.71 19.36
C HIS A 85 2.64 -22.85 19.13
N PHE A 86 3.06 -23.53 20.20
CA PHE A 86 3.74 -24.80 20.06
C PHE A 86 2.81 -25.85 19.45
N ILE A 87 3.34 -26.63 18.51
CA ILE A 87 2.66 -27.82 17.99
C ILE A 87 2.54 -28.83 19.13
N THR A 88 1.37 -29.46 19.27
CA THR A 88 1.09 -30.44 20.32
C THR A 88 1.03 -31.87 19.75
N PRO A 89 1.65 -32.87 20.41
CA PRO A 89 2.41 -32.76 21.67
C PRO A 89 3.70 -31.96 21.50
N PHE A 90 4.14 -31.29 22.58
CA PHE A 90 5.35 -30.48 22.58
C PHE A 90 6.54 -31.35 22.14
N PRO A 91 7.23 -31.04 21.02
CA PRO A 91 8.09 -31.99 20.34
C PRO A 91 9.50 -32.18 20.93
N ASP A 92 9.81 -31.63 22.11
CA ASP A 92 11.17 -31.62 22.70
C ASP A 92 11.72 -32.99 23.13
N ASP A 93 11.09 -34.09 22.69
CA ASP A 93 11.68 -35.42 22.71
C ASP A 93 12.91 -35.53 21.77
N ASP A 94 13.05 -34.64 20.78
CA ASP A 94 14.14 -34.66 19.79
C ASP A 94 15.34 -33.74 20.12
N GLY A 95 15.25 -32.91 21.16
CA GLY A 95 16.33 -32.03 21.61
C GLY A 95 16.50 -30.73 20.82
N THR A 96 15.59 -30.39 19.90
CA THR A 96 15.64 -29.17 19.06
C THR A 96 15.91 -27.90 19.88
N MET A 97 15.30 -27.75 21.06
CA MET A 97 15.45 -26.55 21.89
C MET A 97 16.83 -26.44 22.54
N ASN A 98 17.46 -27.59 22.81
CA ASN A 98 18.83 -27.64 23.30
C ASN A 98 19.81 -27.23 22.20
N GLU A 99 19.62 -27.71 20.96
CA GLU A 99 20.44 -27.32 19.81
C GLU A 99 20.39 -25.81 19.54
N VAL A 100 19.20 -25.21 19.61
CA VAL A 100 19.03 -23.75 19.50
C VAL A 100 19.78 -23.02 20.62
N THR A 101 19.72 -23.55 21.84
CA THR A 101 20.41 -22.92 22.98
C THR A 101 21.94 -23.04 22.86
N GLU A 102 22.44 -24.20 22.43
CA GLU A 102 23.87 -24.48 22.27
C GLU A 102 24.49 -23.69 21.11
N SER A 103 23.72 -23.41 20.05
CA SER A 103 24.15 -22.58 18.90
C SER A 103 23.94 -21.07 19.09
N SER A 104 23.54 -20.61 20.29
CA SER A 104 23.18 -19.19 20.50
C SER A 104 24.34 -18.19 20.36
N GLU A 105 25.58 -18.66 20.22
CA GLU A 105 26.74 -17.81 19.90
C GLU A 105 26.90 -17.55 18.39
N ASP A 106 26.20 -18.31 17.54
CA ASP A 106 26.33 -18.25 16.08
C ASP A 106 25.37 -17.25 15.41
N TRP A 107 24.44 -16.67 16.17
CA TRP A 107 23.43 -15.74 15.67
C TRP A 107 23.05 -14.69 16.71
N ASP A 108 22.59 -13.53 16.26
CA ASP A 108 22.01 -12.50 17.14
C ASP A 108 20.52 -12.74 17.34
N VAL A 109 19.81 -12.99 16.24
CA VAL A 109 18.38 -13.33 16.21
C VAL A 109 18.19 -14.55 15.34
N LEU A 110 17.40 -15.52 15.83
CA LEU A 110 16.98 -16.68 15.06
C LEU A 110 15.46 -16.65 14.92
N PHE A 111 14.97 -16.49 13.69
CA PHE A 111 13.55 -16.61 13.42
C PHE A 111 13.18 -18.07 13.09
N PRO A 112 12.29 -18.71 13.88
CA PRO A 112 11.70 -19.98 13.50
C PRO A 112 10.76 -19.76 12.30
N PHE A 113 11.17 -20.27 11.15
CA PHE A 113 10.43 -20.14 9.90
C PHE A 113 9.62 -21.41 9.65
N HIS A 114 8.35 -21.30 9.30
CA HIS A 114 7.60 -22.43 8.74
C HIS A 114 7.30 -22.13 7.27
N PRO A 115 7.86 -22.86 6.29
CA PRO A 115 7.53 -22.66 4.89
C PRO A 115 6.02 -22.89 4.67
N PRO A 116 5.33 -22.04 3.90
CA PRO A 116 3.94 -22.32 3.53
C PRO A 116 3.86 -23.63 2.74
N GLU A 117 2.81 -24.42 2.96
CA GLU A 117 2.60 -25.75 2.34
C GLU A 117 2.59 -25.73 0.79
N ASN A 118 2.45 -24.55 0.18
CA ASN A 118 2.56 -24.35 -1.26
C ASN A 118 3.95 -23.79 -1.62
N GLU A 119 4.90 -24.68 -1.90
CA GLU A 119 6.15 -24.36 -2.58
C GLU A 119 5.83 -23.67 -3.92
N GLY A 120 6.21 -22.40 -4.10
CA GLY A 120 6.19 -21.80 -5.43
C GLY A 120 6.36 -20.30 -5.48
N THR A 121 5.72 -19.54 -4.61
CA THR A 121 5.86 -18.07 -4.60
C THR A 121 5.46 -17.54 -3.23
N VAL A 122 6.41 -16.91 -2.54
CA VAL A 122 6.10 -16.00 -1.45
C VAL A 122 5.34 -14.82 -2.05
N PRO A 123 4.09 -14.53 -1.65
CA PRO A 123 3.41 -13.34 -2.15
C PRO A 123 4.17 -12.13 -1.62
N PHE A 124 4.74 -11.33 -2.53
CA PHE A 124 5.20 -9.99 -2.18
C PHE A 124 3.99 -9.20 -1.71
N ASP A 125 3.95 -8.85 -0.43
CA ASP A 125 2.98 -7.89 0.10
C ASP A 125 3.64 -6.52 0.08
N PRO A 126 3.22 -5.57 -0.75
CA PRO A 126 3.86 -4.26 -0.80
C PRO A 126 3.73 -3.47 0.51
N GLN A 127 2.90 -3.94 1.47
CA GLN A 127 2.81 -3.38 2.83
C GLN A 127 3.88 -3.91 3.79
N TYR A 128 4.68 -4.92 3.40
CA TYR A 128 5.74 -5.54 4.20
C TYR A 128 6.96 -5.91 3.36
N LEU A 129 8.17 -5.69 3.89
CA LEU A 129 9.42 -6.07 3.23
C LEU A 129 9.51 -7.56 2.81
N MET A 130 8.85 -8.47 3.54
CA MET A 130 8.89 -9.92 3.26
C MET A 130 7.52 -10.62 3.19
N GLY A 131 6.40 -9.88 3.26
CA GLY A 131 5.06 -10.47 3.06
C GLY A 131 4.63 -11.55 4.06
N TYR A 132 5.18 -11.56 5.28
CA TYR A 132 4.96 -12.61 6.26
C TYR A 132 4.59 -12.12 7.66
N HIS A 133 3.78 -12.91 8.36
CA HIS A 133 3.23 -12.63 9.70
C HIS A 133 3.97 -13.32 10.87
N TRP A 134 5.12 -13.98 10.64
CA TRP A 134 5.76 -14.82 11.67
C TRP A 134 6.94 -14.17 12.40
N GLY A 135 7.55 -13.12 11.85
CA GLY A 135 8.78 -12.53 12.39
C GLY A 135 8.66 -12.10 13.86
N SER A 136 7.77 -11.17 14.18
CA SER A 136 7.58 -10.73 15.57
C SER A 136 6.71 -11.68 16.40
N ALA A 137 5.98 -12.59 15.76
CA ALA A 137 5.14 -13.56 16.44
C ALA A 137 5.96 -14.56 17.27
N ALA A 138 7.12 -15.00 16.77
CA ALA A 138 8.09 -15.73 17.58
C ALA A 138 9.51 -15.59 17.03
N TYR A 139 10.49 -15.41 17.91
CA TYR A 139 11.92 -15.47 17.57
C TYR A 139 12.76 -15.77 18.80
N PHE A 140 13.98 -16.25 18.56
CA PHE A 140 15.00 -16.37 19.59
C PHE A 140 15.97 -15.21 19.49
N ILE A 141 16.51 -14.81 20.64
CA ILE A 141 17.51 -13.75 20.72
C ILE A 141 18.64 -14.14 21.67
N SER A 142 19.87 -13.93 21.22
CA SER A 142 21.08 -14.20 21.99
C SER A 142 21.48 -12.99 22.84
N ARG A 143 22.50 -13.16 23.69
CA ARG A 143 23.09 -12.05 24.46
C ARG A 143 23.65 -10.95 23.55
N SER A 144 24.38 -11.33 22.50
CA SER A 144 24.92 -10.37 21.53
C SER A 144 23.78 -9.62 20.83
N GLY A 145 22.74 -10.35 20.41
CA GLY A 145 21.59 -9.76 19.75
C GLY A 145 20.83 -8.75 20.60
N VAL A 146 20.60 -9.05 21.88
CA VAL A 146 19.93 -8.08 22.78
C VAL A 146 20.75 -6.81 22.96
N GLU A 147 22.06 -6.87 23.09
CA GLU A 147 22.87 -5.63 23.20
C GLU A 147 22.76 -4.77 21.93
N LYS A 148 22.73 -5.39 20.75
CA LYS A 148 22.55 -4.70 19.45
C LYS A 148 21.15 -4.09 19.33
N LEU A 149 20.10 -4.87 19.58
CA LEU A 149 18.72 -4.37 19.52
C LEU A 149 18.42 -3.32 20.60
N LEU A 150 19.07 -3.41 21.76
CA LEU A 150 18.97 -2.39 22.79
C LEU A 150 19.58 -1.03 22.36
N GLY A 151 20.41 -1.02 21.31
CA GLY A 151 20.93 0.19 20.66
C GLY A 151 19.89 0.98 19.86
N ILE A 152 18.73 0.40 19.53
CA ILE A 152 17.66 1.10 18.83
C ILE A 152 17.07 2.17 19.75
N THR A 153 17.17 3.43 19.31
CA THR A 153 16.69 4.62 20.05
C THR A 153 15.52 5.34 19.36
N VAL A 154 15.29 5.02 18.08
CA VAL A 154 14.22 5.59 17.27
C VAL A 154 13.41 4.46 16.65
N ILE A 155 12.10 4.41 16.92
CA ILE A 155 11.18 3.50 16.24
C ILE A 155 10.84 4.12 14.88
N ARG A 156 11.18 3.43 13.78
CA ARG A 156 10.92 3.88 12.41
C ARG A 156 9.87 3.07 11.68
N GLN A 157 9.82 1.77 11.96
CA GLN A 157 8.99 0.77 11.29
C GLN A 157 8.71 -0.40 12.28
N PRO A 158 7.89 -1.41 11.91
CA PRO A 158 7.62 -2.56 12.76
C PRO A 158 8.90 -3.27 13.22
N VAL A 159 8.84 -3.93 14.38
CA VAL A 159 10.03 -4.49 15.04
C VAL A 159 10.75 -5.54 14.19
N GLU A 160 9.99 -6.39 13.50
CA GLU A 160 10.52 -7.38 12.57
C GLU A 160 11.20 -6.74 11.35
N GLU A 161 10.66 -5.63 10.82
CA GLU A 161 11.29 -4.90 9.71
C GLU A 161 12.58 -4.21 10.17
N GLU A 162 12.61 -3.65 11.38
CA GLU A 162 13.82 -3.06 11.94
C GLU A 162 14.93 -4.11 12.11
N MET A 163 14.60 -5.31 12.62
CA MET A 163 15.56 -6.42 12.73
C MET A 163 16.10 -6.84 11.36
N LEU A 164 15.23 -6.98 10.35
CA LEU A 164 15.64 -7.33 9.00
C LEU A 164 16.49 -6.24 8.34
N GLN A 165 16.15 -4.97 8.55
CA GLN A 165 16.94 -3.84 8.04
C GLN A 165 18.34 -3.83 8.65
N LEU A 166 18.46 -3.98 9.98
CA LEU A 166 19.75 -4.11 10.64
C LEU A 166 20.56 -5.31 10.11
N SER A 167 19.88 -6.39 9.72
CA SER A 167 20.53 -7.53 9.08
C SER A 167 21.07 -7.21 7.69
N PHE A 168 20.27 -6.57 6.84
CA PHE A 168 20.72 -6.11 5.52
C PHE A 168 21.87 -5.11 5.60
N ASP A 169 21.90 -4.30 6.65
CA ASP A 169 22.98 -3.34 6.92
C ASP A 169 24.24 -3.99 7.54
N GLY A 170 24.18 -5.28 7.88
CA GLY A 170 25.28 -6.03 8.49
C GLY A 170 25.49 -5.72 9.98
N GLU A 171 24.52 -5.10 10.64
CA GLU A 171 24.54 -4.71 12.05
C GLU A 171 23.94 -5.81 12.96
N LEU A 172 23.17 -6.75 12.41
CA LEU A 172 22.53 -7.85 13.13
C LEU A 172 22.64 -9.17 12.35
N ASP A 173 23.17 -10.21 12.97
CA ASP A 173 23.23 -11.55 12.40
C ASP A 173 21.89 -12.27 12.60
N VAL A 174 21.12 -12.36 11.52
CA VAL A 174 19.78 -12.97 11.52
C VAL A 174 19.84 -14.30 10.80
N SER A 175 19.53 -15.36 11.54
CA SER A 175 19.33 -16.71 11.00
C SER A 175 17.84 -17.04 10.92
N CYS A 176 17.48 -17.86 9.93
CA CYS A 176 16.12 -18.39 9.79
C CYS A 176 16.21 -19.92 9.67
N MET A 177 15.39 -20.65 10.45
CA MET A 177 15.42 -22.11 10.48
C MET A 177 14.02 -22.68 10.63
N ASP A 178 13.71 -23.75 9.91
CA ASP A 178 12.50 -24.54 10.15
C ASP A 178 12.72 -25.48 11.33
N LEU A 179 12.07 -25.15 12.44
CA LEU A 179 12.10 -25.95 13.65
C LEU A 179 10.99 -27.01 13.68
N GLY A 180 9.94 -26.89 12.86
CA GLY A 180 8.79 -27.80 12.92
C GLY A 180 8.04 -27.82 14.26
N ILE A 181 8.29 -26.85 15.17
CA ILE A 181 7.73 -26.81 16.52
C ILE A 181 6.63 -25.76 16.72
N LEU A 182 6.44 -24.84 15.77
CA LEU A 182 5.51 -23.72 15.88
C LEU A 182 4.45 -23.72 14.80
N ARG A 183 3.24 -23.32 15.20
CA ARG A 183 2.14 -22.91 14.33
C ARG A 183 1.82 -21.44 14.61
N PHE A 184 1.59 -20.67 13.55
CA PHE A 184 1.25 -19.25 13.64
C PHE A 184 -0.21 -19.04 13.22
N ASP A 185 -0.96 -18.32 14.04
CA ASP A 185 -2.29 -17.82 13.71
C ASP A 185 -2.20 -16.40 13.14
N THR A 186 -3.23 -15.98 12.39
CA THR A 186 -3.30 -14.61 11.86
C THR A 186 -3.53 -13.60 12.98
N ASP A 187 -2.71 -12.53 13.04
CA ASP A 187 -2.95 -11.43 13.98
C ASP A 187 -3.99 -10.44 13.44
N GLU A 188 -5.27 -10.73 13.68
CA GLU A 188 -6.37 -9.88 13.24
C GLU A 188 -6.32 -8.47 13.86
N VAL A 189 -5.76 -8.32 15.08
CA VAL A 189 -5.66 -7.01 15.75
C VAL A 189 -4.61 -6.15 15.07
N GLN A 190 -3.43 -6.72 14.78
CA GLN A 190 -2.41 -6.03 13.98
C GLN A 190 -2.99 -5.63 12.62
N ARG A 191 -3.66 -6.58 11.96
CA ARG A 191 -4.23 -6.40 10.62
C ARG A 191 -5.28 -5.28 10.60
N GLU A 192 -6.18 -5.22 11.58
CA GLU A 192 -7.16 -4.15 11.71
C GLU A 192 -6.51 -2.79 11.99
N SER A 193 -5.58 -2.75 12.95
CA SER A 193 -4.83 -1.54 13.31
C SER A 193 -4.07 -0.97 12.10
N ARG A 194 -3.43 -1.83 11.31
CA ARG A 194 -2.73 -1.44 10.08
C ARG A 194 -3.69 -0.99 8.99
N ARG A 195 -4.80 -1.70 8.76
CA ARG A 195 -5.83 -1.26 7.80
C ARG A 195 -6.36 0.13 8.13
N LYS A 196 -6.51 0.45 9.42
CA LYS A 196 -6.89 1.79 9.87
C LYS A 196 -5.80 2.82 9.52
N ALA A 197 -4.53 2.55 9.83
CA ALA A 197 -3.42 3.46 9.49
C ALA A 197 -3.28 3.67 7.98
N LEU A 198 -3.48 2.62 7.18
CA LEU A 198 -3.49 2.69 5.72
C LEU A 198 -4.65 3.55 5.20
N LYS A 199 -5.87 3.35 5.73
CA LYS A 199 -7.04 4.17 5.39
C LYS A 199 -6.81 5.64 5.75
N GLU A 200 -6.24 5.92 6.92
CA GLU A 200 -5.88 7.28 7.33
C GLU A 200 -4.81 7.90 6.41
N GLY A 201 -3.82 7.13 5.95
CA GLY A 201 -2.83 7.58 4.96
C GLY A 201 -3.47 7.93 3.62
N LEU A 202 -4.25 6.99 3.07
CA LEU A 202 -4.89 7.12 1.75
C LEU A 202 -5.91 8.25 1.67
N PHE A 203 -6.78 8.38 2.68
CA PHE A 203 -7.87 9.37 2.68
C PHE A 203 -7.50 10.66 3.40
N GLY A 204 -6.41 10.68 4.18
CA GLY A 204 -5.97 11.85 4.94
C GLY A 204 -4.98 12.75 4.20
N SER A 205 -4.34 12.27 3.13
CA SER A 205 -3.39 13.05 2.33
C SER A 205 -3.95 13.30 0.93
N PRO A 206 -4.46 14.52 0.64
CA PRO A 206 -4.97 14.82 -0.69
C PRO A 206 -3.81 14.85 -1.70
N ALA A 207 -4.02 14.21 -2.86
CA ALA A 207 -3.13 14.35 -4.02
C ALA A 207 -2.96 15.81 -4.47
N TRP A 208 -4.00 16.61 -4.23
CA TRP A 208 -4.11 17.98 -4.69
C TRP A 208 -3.88 19.00 -3.57
N SER A 209 -2.97 19.95 -3.79
CA SER A 209 -3.02 21.21 -3.04
C SER A 209 -4.32 21.97 -3.39
N PRO A 210 -4.84 22.84 -2.50
CA PRO A 210 -6.03 23.64 -2.83
C PRO A 210 -5.88 24.44 -4.13
N ALA A 211 -4.70 25.03 -4.36
CA ALA A 211 -4.39 25.79 -5.57
C ALA A 211 -4.37 24.91 -6.83
N ASN A 212 -3.74 23.73 -6.75
CA ASN A 212 -3.70 22.80 -7.87
C ASN A 212 -5.11 22.25 -8.16
N ARG A 213 -5.92 21.96 -7.14
CA ARG A 213 -7.31 21.52 -7.32
C ARG A 213 -8.16 22.58 -8.02
N GLU A 214 -8.05 23.83 -7.61
CA GLU A 214 -8.74 24.95 -8.25
C GLU A 214 -8.31 25.11 -9.71
N LYS A 215 -7.02 24.95 -10.00
CA LYS A 215 -6.48 25.01 -11.37
C LYS A 215 -6.99 23.86 -12.24
N ALA A 216 -6.97 22.62 -11.76
CA ALA A 216 -7.50 21.47 -12.49
C ALA A 216 -8.99 21.64 -12.78
N HIS A 217 -9.77 22.09 -11.78
CA HIS A 217 -11.18 22.40 -11.96
C HIS A 217 -11.39 23.51 -13.01
N SER A 218 -10.58 24.57 -13.00
CA SER A 218 -10.64 25.61 -14.05
C SER A 218 -10.36 25.05 -15.45
N ILE A 219 -9.39 24.13 -15.60
CA ILE A 219 -9.11 23.47 -16.89
C ILE A 219 -10.35 22.65 -17.31
N MET A 220 -10.89 21.81 -16.42
CA MET A 220 -12.07 21.00 -16.71
C MET A 220 -13.30 21.82 -17.07
N GLN A 221 -13.53 22.97 -16.42
CA GLN A 221 -14.64 23.87 -16.73
C GLN A 221 -14.55 24.45 -18.15
N VAL A 222 -13.34 24.83 -18.57
CA VAL A 222 -13.08 25.32 -19.93
C VAL A 222 -13.34 24.20 -20.94
N LEU A 223 -12.84 22.99 -20.68
CA LEU A 223 -13.04 21.83 -21.56
C LEU A 223 -14.51 21.44 -21.67
N SER A 224 -15.23 21.38 -20.54
CA SER A 224 -16.66 21.07 -20.48
C SER A 224 -17.50 22.09 -21.27
N SER A 225 -17.18 23.38 -21.14
CA SER A 225 -17.87 24.46 -21.87
C SER A 225 -17.59 24.42 -23.36
N LEU A 226 -16.33 24.16 -23.74
CA LEU A 226 -15.91 24.03 -25.14
C LEU A 226 -16.59 22.82 -25.80
N ALA A 227 -16.59 21.67 -25.13
CA ALA A 227 -17.21 20.44 -25.60
C ALA A 227 -18.72 20.62 -25.82
N SER A 228 -19.40 21.22 -24.84
CA SER A 228 -20.84 21.49 -24.92
C SER A 228 -21.22 22.45 -26.05
N SER A 229 -20.41 23.49 -26.30
CA SER A 229 -20.67 24.48 -27.35
C SER A 229 -20.41 23.97 -28.76
N HIS A 230 -19.58 22.94 -28.92
CA HIS A 230 -19.16 22.40 -30.22
C HIS A 230 -19.70 20.98 -30.50
N THR A 231 -20.58 20.46 -29.63
CA THR A 231 -21.14 19.10 -29.74
C THR A 231 -20.04 18.04 -29.83
N ILE A 232 -19.02 18.18 -28.98
CA ILE A 232 -17.92 17.23 -28.84
C ILE A 232 -18.17 16.41 -27.58
N ASP A 233 -18.18 15.10 -27.71
CA ASP A 233 -18.33 14.20 -26.57
C ASP A 233 -16.96 13.93 -25.96
N LEU A 234 -16.65 14.62 -24.86
CA LEU A 234 -15.52 14.28 -23.97
C LEU A 234 -16.02 13.32 -22.90
N ILE A 235 -15.43 12.14 -22.86
CA ILE A 235 -15.86 11.03 -22.01
C ILE A 235 -14.88 10.91 -20.85
N ILE A 236 -15.31 10.76 -19.60
CA ILE A 236 -14.37 10.40 -18.52
C ILE A 236 -13.81 9.00 -18.76
N SER A 237 -12.50 8.81 -18.62
CA SER A 237 -11.84 7.53 -18.91
C SER A 237 -10.94 7.06 -17.77
N ASP A 238 -10.48 5.81 -17.89
CA ASP A 238 -9.44 5.21 -17.03
C ASP A 238 -9.63 5.48 -15.52
N GLY A 239 -8.63 6.09 -14.86
CA GLY A 239 -8.65 6.37 -13.43
C GLY A 239 -9.80 7.30 -13.05
N SER A 240 -10.11 8.29 -13.89
CA SER A 240 -11.21 9.23 -13.69
C SER A 240 -12.59 8.58 -13.81
N LEU A 241 -12.78 7.61 -14.73
CA LEU A 241 -13.99 6.80 -14.81
C LEU A 241 -14.18 5.95 -13.55
N LEU A 242 -13.11 5.29 -13.11
CA LEU A 242 -13.11 4.51 -11.87
C LEU A 242 -13.43 5.39 -10.65
N GLY A 243 -12.83 6.58 -10.58
CA GLY A 243 -13.11 7.59 -9.57
C GLY A 243 -14.59 7.96 -9.55
N GLN A 244 -15.17 8.31 -10.70
CA GLN A 244 -16.57 8.69 -10.80
C GLN A 244 -17.51 7.57 -10.32
N VAL A 245 -17.31 6.34 -10.78
CA VAL A 245 -18.17 5.21 -10.41
C VAL A 245 -18.01 4.86 -8.92
N ARG A 246 -16.77 4.68 -8.47
CA ARG A 246 -16.48 4.14 -7.14
C ARG A 246 -16.55 5.19 -6.02
N HIS A 247 -16.09 6.42 -6.29
CA HIS A 247 -15.94 7.49 -5.29
C HIS A 247 -16.79 8.73 -5.58
N GLY A 248 -17.29 8.91 -6.82
CA GLY A 248 -18.20 10.01 -7.19
C GLY A 248 -17.48 11.29 -7.58
N GLY A 249 -16.22 11.16 -7.99
CA GLY A 249 -15.32 12.23 -8.32
C GLY A 249 -13.90 11.69 -8.41
N ILE A 250 -12.92 12.58 -8.37
CA ILE A 250 -11.51 12.20 -8.37
C ILE A 250 -11.20 11.37 -7.11
N MET A 251 -10.43 10.29 -7.25
CA MET A 251 -10.04 9.49 -6.08
C MET A 251 -9.07 10.31 -5.21
N PRO A 252 -9.09 10.21 -3.88
CA PRO A 252 -8.32 11.11 -3.00
C PRO A 252 -6.81 11.16 -3.27
N TRP A 253 -6.24 10.06 -3.77
CA TRP A 253 -4.83 9.88 -4.09
C TRP A 253 -4.48 10.07 -5.58
N ASP A 254 -5.48 10.29 -6.43
CA ASP A 254 -5.30 10.45 -7.88
C ASP A 254 -4.98 11.91 -8.21
N ASP A 255 -3.85 12.15 -8.88
CA ASP A 255 -3.28 13.50 -9.07
C ASP A 255 -3.44 14.05 -10.50
N ASP A 256 -4.20 13.40 -11.36
CA ASP A 256 -4.54 13.86 -12.70
C ASP A 256 -6.01 13.57 -13.09
N VAL A 257 -6.35 13.85 -14.35
CA VAL A 257 -7.70 13.64 -14.92
C VAL A 257 -7.56 13.09 -16.33
N ASP A 258 -8.25 11.99 -16.59
CA ASP A 258 -8.31 11.31 -17.87
C ASP A 258 -9.67 11.51 -18.54
N LEU A 259 -9.63 11.99 -19.78
CA LEU A 259 -10.77 12.00 -20.68
C LEU A 259 -10.45 11.20 -21.94
N ALA A 260 -11.48 10.81 -22.67
CA ALA A 260 -11.38 10.17 -23.97
C ALA A 260 -12.11 10.95 -25.05
N LEU A 261 -11.59 10.85 -26.28
CA LEU A 261 -12.12 11.51 -27.46
C LEU A 261 -12.01 10.60 -28.69
N GLU A 262 -13.05 10.56 -29.50
CA GLU A 262 -13.02 9.86 -30.80
C GLU A 262 -11.94 10.48 -31.68
N LYS A 263 -11.01 9.66 -32.17
CA LYS A 263 -9.78 10.11 -32.85
C LYS A 263 -10.04 11.01 -34.06
N ASN A 264 -11.10 10.75 -34.82
CA ASN A 264 -11.47 11.56 -35.98
C ASN A 264 -11.97 12.98 -35.61
N ARG A 265 -12.36 13.20 -34.34
CA ARG A 265 -12.78 14.51 -33.81
C ARG A 265 -11.63 15.34 -33.28
N PHE A 266 -10.47 14.72 -33.04
CA PHE A 266 -9.34 15.39 -32.40
C PHE A 266 -8.87 16.65 -33.13
N ALA A 267 -8.81 16.62 -34.47
CA ALA A 267 -8.38 17.78 -35.23
C ALA A 267 -9.32 18.99 -35.01
N ALA A 268 -10.63 18.77 -35.04
CA ALA A 268 -11.62 19.82 -34.80
C ALA A 268 -11.56 20.32 -33.34
N PHE A 269 -11.47 19.40 -32.37
CA PHE A 269 -11.34 19.73 -30.96
C PHE A 269 -10.09 20.59 -30.70
N ARG A 270 -8.94 20.20 -31.25
CA ARG A 270 -7.68 20.93 -31.11
C ARG A 270 -7.78 22.35 -31.66
N THR A 271 -8.34 22.53 -32.86
CA THR A 271 -8.56 23.85 -33.45
C THR A 271 -9.47 24.70 -32.56
N CYS A 272 -10.60 24.13 -32.11
CA CYS A 272 -11.53 24.85 -31.24
C CYS A 272 -10.86 25.28 -29.93
N LEU A 273 -10.06 24.41 -29.30
CA LEU A 273 -9.34 24.70 -28.07
C LEU A 273 -8.35 25.86 -28.25
N GLN A 274 -7.56 25.82 -29.33
CA GLN A 274 -6.54 26.83 -29.63
C GLN A 274 -7.12 28.20 -30.00
N GLU A 275 -8.29 28.23 -30.64
CA GLU A 275 -8.93 29.49 -31.05
C GLU A 275 -9.75 30.15 -29.94
N ASN A 276 -10.27 29.37 -28.98
CA ASN A 276 -11.24 29.87 -27.99
C ASN A 276 -10.70 29.91 -26.55
N THR A 277 -9.49 29.42 -26.30
CA THR A 277 -8.94 29.30 -24.95
C THR A 277 -7.46 29.68 -24.90
N SER A 278 -6.95 29.95 -23.70
CA SER A 278 -5.51 30.13 -23.45
C SER A 278 -4.80 28.81 -23.08
N LEU A 279 -5.53 27.69 -23.03
CA LEU A 279 -4.96 26.39 -22.71
C LEU A 279 -4.02 25.93 -23.82
N GLN A 280 -2.96 25.25 -23.43
CA GLN A 280 -2.01 24.61 -24.34
C GLN A 280 -2.38 23.15 -24.52
N ILE A 281 -2.03 22.60 -25.68
CA ILE A 281 -2.25 21.19 -26.00
C ILE A 281 -1.05 20.62 -26.76
N GLY A 282 -0.61 19.44 -26.36
CA GLY A 282 0.51 18.70 -26.94
C GLY A 282 0.17 17.21 -27.12
N ILE A 283 0.86 16.54 -28.04
CA ILE A 283 0.79 15.09 -28.22
C ILE A 283 2.03 14.46 -27.57
N PHE A 284 1.79 13.45 -26.75
CA PHE A 284 2.80 12.66 -26.05
C PHE A 284 2.58 11.18 -26.33
N HIS A 285 3.53 10.34 -25.94
CA HIS A 285 3.49 8.91 -26.21
C HIS A 285 3.71 8.14 -24.91
N TRP A 286 2.82 7.19 -24.64
CA TRP A 286 2.83 6.37 -23.44
C TRP A 286 3.29 4.94 -23.74
N GLY A 287 4.00 4.34 -22.79
CA GLY A 287 4.43 2.95 -22.84
C GLY A 287 5.49 2.63 -23.90
N THR A 288 5.89 1.35 -23.93
CA THR A 288 6.86 0.82 -24.91
C THR A 288 6.35 0.92 -26.35
N ASP A 289 5.03 0.82 -26.52
CA ASP A 289 4.37 0.83 -27.82
C ASP A 289 4.14 2.25 -28.36
N GLN A 290 4.56 3.28 -27.60
CA GLN A 290 4.47 4.69 -27.98
C GLN A 290 3.03 5.08 -28.36
N VAL A 291 2.07 4.72 -27.51
CA VAL A 291 0.65 5.02 -27.71
C VAL A 291 0.44 6.54 -27.63
N PRO A 292 -0.08 7.20 -28.67
CA PRO A 292 -0.27 8.64 -28.65
C PRO A 292 -1.45 9.04 -27.76
N TYR A 293 -1.28 10.12 -26.99
CA TYR A 293 -2.35 10.77 -26.25
C TYR A 293 -2.13 12.29 -26.25
N ALA A 294 -3.19 13.07 -26.03
CA ALA A 294 -3.10 14.52 -25.90
C ALA A 294 -3.03 14.91 -24.42
N LYS A 295 -2.24 15.93 -24.09
CA LYS A 295 -2.22 16.55 -22.75
C LYS A 295 -2.60 18.01 -22.87
N ILE A 296 -3.42 18.51 -21.95
CA ILE A 296 -3.92 19.88 -21.92
C ILE A 296 -3.57 20.54 -20.59
N TRP A 297 -2.96 21.72 -20.64
CA TRP A 297 -2.52 22.43 -19.44
C TRP A 297 -2.66 23.95 -19.58
N ALA A 298 -2.66 24.66 -18.45
CA ALA A 298 -2.61 26.12 -18.41
C ALA A 298 -1.15 26.61 -18.29
N THR A 299 -0.74 27.68 -18.98
CA THR A 299 0.66 28.14 -18.95
C THR A 299 1.11 28.69 -17.60
N ASP A 300 0.18 29.01 -16.70
CA ASP A 300 0.43 29.55 -15.36
C ASP A 300 0.34 28.47 -14.25
N GLY A 301 0.41 27.19 -14.63
CA GLY A 301 0.52 26.08 -13.68
C GLY A 301 1.92 25.95 -13.04
N GLU A 302 2.07 24.96 -12.16
CA GLU A 302 3.33 24.58 -11.52
C GLU A 302 4.27 23.94 -12.56
N PRO A 303 5.47 24.48 -12.81
CA PRO A 303 6.40 23.90 -13.76
C PRO A 303 6.89 22.52 -13.31
N ILE A 304 6.93 21.55 -14.23
CA ILE A 304 7.51 20.23 -14.00
C ILE A 304 8.88 20.19 -14.66
N HIS A 305 9.93 19.87 -13.91
CA HIS A 305 11.29 19.89 -14.42
C HIS A 305 11.49 18.86 -15.54
N GLY A 306 11.98 19.30 -16.69
CA GLY A 306 12.24 18.42 -17.84
C GLY A 306 11.05 18.27 -18.80
N TYR A 307 9.89 18.85 -18.49
CA TYR A 307 8.68 18.72 -19.29
C TYR A 307 8.21 20.07 -19.86
N PRO A 308 7.59 20.08 -21.06
CA PRO A 308 7.11 21.29 -21.70
C PRO A 308 5.74 21.78 -21.18
N TYR A 309 5.16 21.07 -20.21
CA TYR A 309 3.86 21.34 -19.62
C TYR A 309 3.97 21.60 -18.13
N THR A 310 2.89 22.11 -17.55
CA THR A 310 2.78 22.43 -16.13
C THR A 310 1.74 21.55 -15.46
N PHE A 311 1.93 21.29 -14.18
CA PHE A 311 0.93 20.69 -13.33
C PHE A 311 -0.10 21.75 -12.85
N PRO A 312 -1.39 21.41 -12.77
CA PRO A 312 -2.00 20.18 -13.27
C PRO A 312 -2.39 20.24 -14.74
N PHE A 313 -2.72 19.07 -15.27
CA PHE A 313 -3.14 18.86 -16.65
C PHE A 313 -4.32 17.89 -16.73
N VAL A 314 -4.90 17.79 -17.93
CA VAL A 314 -5.90 16.79 -18.30
C VAL A 314 -5.36 16.01 -19.49
N ASP A 315 -5.41 14.68 -19.42
CA ASP A 315 -5.06 13.80 -20.53
C ASP A 315 -6.28 13.41 -21.36
N ILE A 316 -6.08 13.30 -22.67
CA ILE A 316 -7.06 12.93 -23.67
C ILE A 316 -6.58 11.67 -24.39
N TRP A 317 -7.21 10.56 -24.09
CA TRP A 317 -6.98 9.26 -24.73
C TRP A 317 -7.85 9.11 -25.97
N PHE A 318 -7.30 8.46 -27.01
CA PHE A 318 -8.00 8.32 -28.29
C PHE A 318 -8.65 6.95 -28.42
N TYR A 319 -9.86 6.94 -28.99
CA TYR A 319 -10.54 5.72 -29.40
C TYR A 319 -11.11 5.84 -30.81
N GLU A 320 -11.38 4.69 -31.41
CA GLU A 320 -12.10 4.54 -32.68
C GLU A 320 -13.31 3.64 -32.48
N GLU A 321 -14.45 4.04 -33.04
CA GLU A 321 -15.65 3.21 -33.08
C GLU A 321 -15.63 2.32 -34.33
N GLN A 322 -15.73 1.02 -34.10
CA GLN A 322 -15.92 0.00 -35.13
C GLN A 322 -17.36 -0.53 -35.05
N GLN A 323 -17.73 -1.45 -35.94
CA GLN A 323 -19.12 -1.92 -36.07
C GLN A 323 -19.68 -2.54 -34.77
N GLU A 324 -18.85 -3.23 -33.98
CA GLU A 324 -19.27 -3.93 -32.76
C GLU A 324 -18.47 -3.53 -31.51
N GLU A 325 -17.36 -2.81 -31.68
CA GLU A 325 -16.42 -2.49 -30.61
C GLU A 325 -15.98 -1.01 -30.63
N ILE A 326 -15.75 -0.46 -29.44
CA ILE A 326 -14.98 0.77 -29.20
C ILE A 326 -13.56 0.34 -28.89
N VAL A 327 -12.59 0.79 -29.68
CA VAL A 327 -11.19 0.38 -29.55
C VAL A 327 -10.36 1.59 -29.16
N PHE A 328 -9.80 1.56 -27.96
CA PHE A 328 -8.85 2.57 -27.50
C PHE A 328 -7.46 2.30 -28.09
N ASP A 329 -6.72 3.36 -28.42
CA ASP A 329 -5.34 3.25 -28.91
C ASP A 329 -4.41 2.59 -27.86
N SER A 330 -4.78 2.64 -26.57
CA SER A 330 -4.10 1.93 -25.46
C SER A 330 -4.35 0.41 -25.45
N GLY A 331 -5.21 -0.09 -26.33
CA GLY A 331 -5.50 -1.51 -26.53
C GLY A 331 -6.79 -2.00 -25.87
N THR A 332 -7.40 -1.22 -24.97
CA THR A 332 -8.66 -1.57 -24.32
C THR A 332 -9.81 -1.59 -25.34
N LYS A 333 -10.68 -2.59 -25.24
CA LYS A 333 -11.83 -2.76 -26.13
C LYS A 333 -13.12 -2.92 -25.35
N TYR A 334 -14.15 -2.20 -25.75
CA TYR A 334 -15.48 -2.31 -25.18
C TYR A 334 -16.51 -2.69 -26.26
N PRO A 335 -17.42 -3.65 -26.02
CA PRO A 335 -18.59 -3.81 -26.87
C PRO A 335 -19.38 -2.51 -26.98
N VAL A 336 -19.80 -2.13 -28.18
CA VAL A 336 -20.55 -0.89 -28.46
C VAL A 336 -21.79 -0.75 -27.56
N GLN A 337 -22.44 -1.86 -27.20
CA GLN A 337 -23.66 -1.86 -26.37
C GLN A 337 -23.40 -1.51 -24.90
N LEU A 338 -22.16 -1.64 -24.41
CA LEU A 338 -21.78 -1.18 -23.08
C LEU A 338 -21.41 0.30 -23.07
N PHE A 339 -20.95 0.81 -24.21
CA PHE A 339 -20.46 2.17 -24.33
C PHE A 339 -21.57 3.16 -24.69
N HIS A 340 -22.43 2.79 -25.64
CA HIS A 340 -23.49 3.64 -26.18
C HIS A 340 -24.88 3.25 -25.68
N PRO A 341 -25.83 4.21 -25.59
CA PRO A 341 -25.62 5.64 -25.81
C PRO A 341 -24.83 6.28 -24.66
N LEU A 342 -23.97 7.25 -24.96
CA LEU A 342 -23.27 8.01 -23.92
C LEU A 342 -24.26 8.76 -23.03
N GLU A 343 -24.02 8.73 -21.72
CA GLU A 343 -24.83 9.44 -20.74
C GLU A 343 -24.13 10.72 -20.27
N ASP A 344 -24.90 11.73 -19.87
CA ASP A 344 -24.36 12.93 -19.24
C ASP A 344 -23.98 12.63 -17.78
N VAL A 345 -22.78 13.04 -17.37
CA VAL A 345 -22.32 12.94 -15.99
C VAL A 345 -21.79 14.27 -15.48
N CYS A 346 -22.00 14.52 -14.18
CA CYS A 346 -21.36 15.61 -13.46
C CYS A 346 -20.14 15.04 -12.72
N PHE A 347 -18.94 15.36 -13.20
CA PHE A 347 -17.66 14.97 -12.59
C PHE A 347 -16.95 16.23 -12.10
N GLU A 348 -16.67 16.30 -10.79
CA GLU A 348 -16.11 17.49 -10.13
C GLU A 348 -16.84 18.80 -10.51
N GLY A 349 -18.17 18.76 -10.63
CA GLY A 349 -18.98 19.93 -10.99
C GLY A 349 -19.00 20.30 -12.49
N CYS A 350 -18.26 19.57 -13.33
CA CYS A 350 -18.19 19.78 -14.77
C CYS A 350 -19.02 18.73 -15.52
N ARG A 351 -19.62 19.11 -16.66
CA ARG A 351 -20.42 18.20 -17.49
C ARG A 351 -19.53 17.49 -18.51
N PHE A 352 -19.53 16.16 -18.45
CA PHE A 352 -18.85 15.27 -19.39
C PHE A 352 -19.78 14.12 -19.78
N LYS A 353 -19.27 13.21 -20.61
CA LYS A 353 -19.93 11.96 -20.98
C LYS A 353 -19.39 10.78 -20.19
N ILE A 354 -20.20 9.74 -20.04
CA ILE A 354 -19.82 8.45 -19.45
C ILE A 354 -20.42 7.32 -20.29
N PRO A 355 -19.76 6.14 -20.38
CA PRO A 355 -20.35 4.95 -21.00
C PRO A 355 -21.70 4.56 -20.38
N ALA A 356 -22.64 4.07 -21.20
CA ALA A 356 -23.96 3.61 -20.77
C ALA A 356 -23.91 2.59 -19.62
N ASN A 357 -22.92 1.70 -19.65
CA ASN A 357 -22.66 0.72 -18.59
C ASN A 357 -21.21 0.81 -18.11
N ALA A 358 -20.89 1.93 -17.49
CA ALA A 358 -19.58 2.21 -16.90
C ALA A 358 -19.06 1.08 -15.97
N PRO A 359 -19.86 0.48 -15.06
CA PRO A 359 -19.38 -0.62 -14.24
C PRO A 359 -18.90 -1.82 -15.06
N SER A 360 -19.61 -2.20 -16.13
CA SER A 360 -19.16 -3.29 -17.00
C SER A 360 -17.95 -2.94 -17.87
N CYS A 361 -17.78 -1.67 -18.25
CA CYS A 361 -16.52 -1.21 -18.84
C CYS A 361 -15.36 -1.35 -17.84
N LEU A 362 -15.55 -0.98 -16.57
CA LEU A 362 -14.53 -1.15 -15.53
C LEU A 362 -14.23 -2.62 -15.22
N ASP A 363 -15.22 -3.51 -15.33
CA ASP A 363 -15.02 -4.96 -15.19
C ASP A 363 -14.08 -5.53 -16.28
N ILE A 364 -14.00 -4.88 -17.46
CA ILE A 364 -13.04 -5.21 -18.53
C ILE A 364 -11.65 -4.62 -18.22
N SER A 365 -11.60 -3.37 -17.73
CA SER A 365 -10.34 -2.63 -17.60
C SER A 365 -9.57 -2.93 -16.32
N TYR A 366 -10.24 -3.37 -15.24
CA TYR A 366 -9.61 -3.49 -13.92
C TYR A 366 -10.05 -4.75 -13.16
N SER A 367 -9.24 -5.80 -13.13
CA SER A 367 -9.62 -7.10 -12.52
C SER A 367 -10.06 -7.07 -11.04
N HIS A 368 -9.68 -6.04 -10.28
CA HIS A 368 -9.92 -5.98 -8.82
C HIS A 368 -10.58 -4.69 -8.34
N TRP A 369 -11.11 -3.85 -9.24
CA TRP A 369 -11.59 -2.51 -8.86
C TRP A 369 -12.71 -2.50 -7.80
N ARG A 370 -13.49 -3.59 -7.75
CA ARG A 370 -14.60 -3.80 -6.79
C ARG A 370 -14.15 -4.31 -5.43
N THR A 371 -12.98 -4.95 -5.35
CA THR A 371 -12.52 -5.61 -4.12
C THR A 371 -11.30 -4.94 -3.52
N LYS A 372 -10.55 -4.16 -4.31
CA LYS A 372 -9.31 -3.52 -3.88
C LYS A 372 -9.20 -2.09 -4.39
N ILE A 373 -8.67 -1.23 -3.52
CA ILE A 373 -7.94 -0.04 -3.92
C ILE A 373 -6.52 -0.47 -4.27
N VAL A 374 -6.03 -0.01 -5.41
CA VAL A 374 -4.63 -0.07 -5.81
C VAL A 374 -4.20 1.35 -6.09
N VAL A 375 -3.18 1.83 -5.37
CA VAL A 375 -2.55 3.12 -5.61
C VAL A 375 -1.19 2.86 -6.22
N TYR A 376 -1.03 3.37 -7.44
CA TYR A 376 0.22 3.27 -8.17
C TYR A 376 1.25 4.27 -7.62
N PRO A 377 2.55 3.99 -7.77
CA PRO A 377 3.61 4.78 -7.15
C PRO A 377 3.93 6.08 -7.89
N TRP A 378 3.36 6.26 -9.10
CA TRP A 378 3.63 7.38 -9.97
C TRP A 378 2.94 8.65 -9.47
N SER A 379 3.69 9.76 -9.38
CA SER A 379 3.10 11.09 -9.21
C SER A 379 3.23 11.87 -10.51
N HIS A 380 2.10 12.29 -11.09
CA HIS A 380 2.05 13.13 -12.28
C HIS A 380 2.59 14.53 -12.03
N ARG A 381 2.48 15.03 -10.79
CA ARG A 381 3.09 16.31 -10.41
C ARG A 381 4.62 16.29 -10.51
N LEU A 382 5.24 15.15 -10.18
CA LEU A 382 6.70 14.99 -10.14
C LEU A 382 7.26 14.21 -11.32
N GLU A 383 6.40 13.57 -12.12
CA GLU A 383 6.76 12.70 -13.24
C GLU A 383 7.76 11.59 -12.85
N GLN A 384 7.53 10.96 -11.69
CA GLN A 384 8.37 9.88 -11.17
C GLN A 384 7.62 9.01 -10.14
N GLU A 385 8.17 7.83 -9.86
CA GLU A 385 7.72 6.99 -8.73
C GLU A 385 8.19 7.58 -7.40
N VAL A 386 7.28 7.68 -6.42
CA VAL A 386 7.53 8.38 -5.14
C VAL A 386 7.33 7.53 -3.89
N PHE A 387 6.70 6.35 -4.00
CA PHE A 387 6.49 5.41 -2.89
C PHE A 387 6.27 3.98 -3.44
N LEU A 388 6.13 2.97 -2.57
CA LEU A 388 5.77 1.60 -2.98
C LEU A 388 4.25 1.46 -3.22
N PRO A 389 3.79 0.72 -4.25
CA PRO A 389 2.36 0.59 -4.55
C PRO A 389 1.53 0.20 -3.33
N LEU A 390 0.39 0.85 -3.10
CA LEU A 390 -0.48 0.53 -1.98
C LEU A 390 -1.69 -0.29 -2.42
N VAL A 391 -2.03 -1.30 -1.62
CA VAL A 391 -3.21 -2.15 -1.87
C VAL A 391 -4.06 -2.20 -0.62
N MET A 392 -5.37 -1.98 -0.72
CA MET A 392 -6.29 -2.09 0.41
C MET A 392 -7.59 -2.77 -0.03
N ASP A 393 -8.06 -3.80 0.69
CA ASP A 393 -9.37 -4.36 0.34
C ASP A 393 -10.50 -3.43 0.78
N ILE A 394 -11.54 -3.38 -0.06
CA ILE A 394 -12.74 -2.55 0.09
C ILE A 394 -14.01 -3.37 -0.13
N LEU A 395 -15.13 -2.77 0.23
CA LEU A 395 -16.46 -3.25 -0.14
C LEU A 395 -17.13 -2.21 -1.04
N VAL A 396 -17.91 -2.71 -2.00
CA VAL A 396 -18.71 -1.88 -2.91
C VAL A 396 -20.16 -2.37 -2.94
N ASP A 397 -21.09 -1.50 -3.33
CA ASP A 397 -22.46 -1.90 -3.68
C ASP A 397 -22.52 -2.59 -5.06
N ASP A 398 -23.72 -2.99 -5.48
CA ASP A 398 -23.95 -3.66 -6.78
C ASP A 398 -23.48 -2.82 -7.98
N ASN A 399 -23.53 -1.49 -7.86
CA ASN A 399 -23.09 -0.55 -8.89
C ASN A 399 -21.58 -0.24 -8.84
N GLY A 400 -20.87 -0.79 -7.84
CA GLY A 400 -19.45 -0.57 -7.64
C GLY A 400 -19.11 0.69 -6.82
N ARG A 401 -20.10 1.31 -6.18
CA ARG A 401 -19.89 2.43 -5.25
C ARG A 401 -19.22 1.94 -3.97
N MET A 402 -18.13 2.57 -3.54
CA MET A 402 -17.48 2.21 -2.28
C MET A 402 -18.40 2.50 -1.08
N LEU A 403 -18.47 1.55 -0.14
CA LEU A 403 -19.30 1.59 1.07
C LEU A 403 -18.62 2.26 2.28
#